data_AF-A0A227J5A3-F1
#
_entry.id   AF-A0A227J5A3-F1
#
_cell.length_a   1.000
_cell.length_b   1.000
_cell.length_c   1.000
_cell.angle_alpha   90.00
_cell.angle_beta   90.00
_cell.angle_gamma   90.00
#
_symmetry.space_group_name_H-M   'P 1'
#
loop_
_entity.id
_entity.type
_entity.pdbx_description
1 polymer ?
#
loop_
_entity_poly.entity_id
_entity_poly.type
_entity_poly.pdbx_seq_one_letter_code
_entity_poly.pdbx_strand_id
1 'polypeptide(L)'
;PAGNDAVSFTKVTDQCGQYSQEGDCYNREHSFPKSWFGGKVEPMNSDGHHLFATDGYVNAKRSNWPFGEVGTSTYVSSNGSKLGQASTALGYSGTVFEPIDEFKGDFARAYFYMATRYE
;
A
#
# COMPACT_ATOMS: atom_id res chain seq x y z
N PRO A 1 4.75 -3.81 -14.05
CA PRO A 1 5.00 -5.26 -13.90
C PRO A 1 4.82 -6.00 -15.23
N ALA A 2 5.78 -6.84 -15.62
CA ALA A 2 5.74 -7.62 -16.87
C ALA A 2 5.27 -9.08 -16.68
N GLY A 3 4.96 -9.49 -15.44
CA GLY A 3 4.38 -10.79 -15.13
C GLY A 3 2.85 -10.79 -15.26
N ASN A 4 2.27 -11.98 -15.42
CA ASN A 4 0.82 -12.15 -15.32
C ASN A 4 0.36 -11.90 -13.89
N ASP A 5 -0.78 -11.22 -13.74
CA ASP A 5 -1.40 -11.04 -12.43
C ASP A 5 -1.85 -12.40 -11.88
N ALA A 6 -1.52 -12.65 -10.60
CA ALA A 6 -1.94 -13.87 -9.92
C ALA A 6 -3.46 -13.91 -9.69
N VAL A 7 -4.10 -12.74 -9.64
CA VAL A 7 -5.54 -12.56 -9.45
C VAL A 7 -6.01 -11.41 -10.34
N SER A 8 -7.15 -11.60 -11.00
CA SER A 8 -7.83 -10.58 -11.78
C SER A 8 -9.14 -10.19 -11.10
N PHE A 9 -9.38 -8.89 -10.97
CA PHE A 9 -10.61 -8.36 -10.37
C PHE A 9 -11.50 -7.69 -11.41
N THR A 10 -12.80 -7.92 -11.29
CA THR A 10 -13.85 -7.24 -12.03
C THR A 10 -14.26 -5.99 -11.29
N LYS A 11 -14.12 -4.83 -11.94
CA LYS A 11 -14.53 -3.54 -11.39
C LYS A 11 -15.99 -3.59 -10.91
N VAL A 12 -16.28 -2.98 -9.77
CA VAL A 12 -17.60 -2.96 -9.08
C VAL A 12 -17.96 -4.29 -8.44
N THR A 13 -17.87 -5.41 -9.17
CA THR A 13 -18.26 -6.73 -8.67
C THR A 13 -17.37 -7.20 -7.52
N ASP A 14 -16.05 -7.10 -7.70
CA ASP A 14 -15.09 -7.63 -6.73
C ASP A 14 -14.60 -6.54 -5.77
N GLN A 15 -15.33 -5.43 -5.63
CA GLN A 15 -15.01 -4.38 -4.68
C GLN A 15 -15.64 -4.68 -3.33
N CYS A 16 -14.82 -4.81 -2.28
CA CYS A 16 -15.34 -5.10 -0.95
C CYS A 16 -14.52 -4.45 0.19
N GLY A 17 -14.97 -4.67 1.43
CA GLY A 17 -14.29 -4.19 2.63
C GLY A 17 -13.95 -5.28 3.64
N GLN A 18 -14.22 -6.54 3.33
CA GLN A 18 -14.03 -7.69 4.22
C GLN A 18 -13.35 -8.82 3.44
N TYR A 19 -12.23 -9.32 3.93
CA TYR A 19 -11.38 -10.30 3.26
C TYR A 19 -10.69 -11.17 4.32
N SER A 20 -10.42 -12.41 3.95
CA SER A 20 -9.80 -13.43 4.80
C SER A 20 -8.46 -13.93 4.24
N GLN A 21 -8.28 -13.81 2.93
CA GLN A 21 -7.07 -14.19 2.20
C GLN A 21 -6.85 -13.30 0.97
N GLU A 22 -5.66 -13.38 0.39
CA GLU A 22 -5.37 -12.73 -0.90
C GLU A 22 -6.28 -13.29 -2.00
N GLY A 23 -6.74 -12.41 -2.88
CA GLY A 23 -7.60 -12.69 -4.01
C GLY A 23 -9.10 -12.66 -3.71
N ASP A 24 -9.51 -12.43 -2.46
CA ASP A 24 -10.94 -12.39 -2.10
C ASP A 24 -11.66 -11.22 -2.81
N CYS A 25 -11.06 -10.03 -2.77
CA CYS A 25 -11.62 -8.82 -3.37
C CYS A 25 -10.57 -7.71 -3.42
N TYR A 26 -10.87 -6.63 -4.13
CA TYR A 26 -10.06 -5.41 -4.09
C TYR A 26 -10.74 -4.30 -3.27
N ASN A 27 -9.94 -3.37 -2.77
CA ASN A 27 -10.42 -2.14 -2.16
C ASN A 27 -9.54 -0.94 -2.54
N ARG A 28 -9.89 0.24 -2.00
CA ARG A 28 -9.11 1.47 -2.18
C ARG A 28 -8.01 1.52 -1.13
N GLU A 29 -6.78 1.68 -1.60
CA GLU A 29 -5.62 1.97 -0.78
C GLU A 29 -5.33 3.47 -0.78
N HIS A 30 -5.10 4.02 0.42
CA HIS A 30 -4.61 5.37 0.62
C HIS A 30 -3.10 5.28 0.84
N SER A 31 -2.31 5.42 -0.23
CA SER A 31 -0.87 5.19 -0.13
C SER A 31 -0.23 6.13 0.87
N PHE A 32 -0.72 7.36 1.00
CA PHE A 32 -0.42 8.19 2.16
C PHE A 32 -1.51 7.96 3.22
N PRO A 33 -1.22 7.31 4.36
CA PRO A 33 -2.27 6.86 5.29
C PRO A 33 -3.15 8.00 5.77
N LYS A 34 -4.48 7.79 5.68
CA LYS A 34 -5.46 8.77 6.18
C LYS A 34 -5.27 9.16 7.63
N SER A 35 -4.76 8.26 8.47
CA SER A 35 -4.47 8.55 9.87
C SER A 35 -3.36 9.60 10.06
N TRP A 36 -2.52 9.82 9.05
CA TRP A 36 -1.42 10.78 9.12
C TRP A 36 -1.87 12.22 8.86
N PHE A 37 -3.03 12.42 8.21
CA PHE A 37 -3.62 13.73 7.95
C PHE A 37 -4.97 13.95 8.66
N GLY A 38 -5.24 13.22 9.73
CA GLY A 38 -6.43 13.43 10.57
C GLY A 38 -7.72 12.71 10.12
N GLY A 39 -7.61 11.73 9.23
CA GLY A 39 -8.72 10.83 8.86
C GLY A 39 -9.38 11.21 7.54
N LYS A 40 -10.70 11.38 7.52
CA LYS A 40 -11.48 11.65 6.30
C LYS A 40 -11.49 13.17 5.98
N VAL A 41 -10.32 13.77 5.87
CA VAL A 41 -10.16 15.20 5.59
C VAL A 41 -10.11 15.43 4.08
N GLU A 42 -11.00 16.27 3.55
CA GLU A 42 -11.03 16.62 2.13
C GLU A 42 -10.20 17.88 1.84
N PRO A 43 -9.52 17.97 0.67
CA PRO A 43 -9.58 17.02 -0.46
C PRO A 43 -8.60 15.83 -0.36
N MET A 44 -7.75 15.76 0.67
CA MET A 44 -6.71 14.72 0.79
C MET A 44 -7.28 13.30 0.75
N ASN A 45 -8.44 13.05 1.35
CA ASN A 45 -9.07 11.73 1.42
C ASN A 45 -9.63 11.23 0.07
N SER A 46 -10.01 12.14 -0.84
CA SER A 46 -10.53 11.81 -2.18
C SER A 46 -9.55 12.07 -3.32
N ASP A 47 -8.34 12.55 -3.04
CA ASP A 47 -7.33 12.85 -4.05
C ASP A 47 -6.83 11.59 -4.77
N GLY A 48 -7.11 11.51 -6.07
CA GLY A 48 -6.77 10.36 -6.90
C GLY A 48 -5.26 10.10 -7.09
N HIS A 49 -4.39 11.06 -6.77
CA HIS A 49 -2.94 10.89 -6.96
C HIS A 49 -2.28 9.92 -5.98
N HIS A 50 -2.97 9.58 -4.88
CA HIS A 50 -2.47 8.63 -3.88
C HIS A 50 -3.46 7.47 -3.60
N LEU A 51 -4.54 7.42 -4.36
CA LEU A 51 -5.54 6.35 -4.26
C LEU A 51 -5.25 5.25 -5.28
N PHE A 52 -4.98 4.05 -4.79
CA PHE A 52 -4.69 2.88 -5.60
C PHE A 52 -5.78 1.81 -5.42
N ALA A 53 -6.03 1.02 -6.47
CA ALA A 53 -6.80 -0.20 -6.33
C ALA A 53 -5.84 -1.33 -5.94
N THR A 54 -6.15 -2.04 -4.86
CA THR A 54 -5.26 -3.10 -4.33
C THR A 54 -6.08 -4.29 -3.88
N ASP A 55 -5.46 -5.46 -3.88
CA ASP A 55 -5.98 -6.60 -3.12
C ASP A 55 -6.29 -6.19 -1.67
N GLY A 56 -7.49 -6.50 -1.21
CA GLY A 56 -7.98 -6.05 0.08
C GLY A 56 -7.17 -6.62 1.25
N TYR A 57 -6.75 -7.89 1.16
CA TYR A 57 -5.98 -8.54 2.20
C TYR A 57 -4.55 -7.97 2.27
N VAL A 58 -3.90 -7.77 1.12
CA VAL A 58 -2.60 -7.10 1.06
C VAL A 58 -2.68 -5.69 1.63
N ASN A 59 -3.75 -4.94 1.32
CA ASN A 59 -3.99 -3.62 1.90
C ASN A 59 -4.13 -3.66 3.42
N ALA A 60 -4.86 -4.63 3.99
CA ALA A 60 -4.90 -4.79 5.44
C ALA A 60 -3.54 -5.10 6.07
N LYS A 61 -2.69 -5.90 5.40
CA LYS A 61 -1.33 -6.14 5.87
C LYS A 61 -0.49 -4.87 5.83
N ARG A 62 -0.65 -4.04 4.79
CA ARG A 62 -0.01 -2.74 4.69
C ARG A 62 -0.41 -1.80 5.82
N SER A 63 -1.70 -1.77 6.20
CA SER A 63 -2.20 -0.94 7.31
C SER A 63 -1.81 0.55 7.18
N ASN A 64 -1.23 1.16 8.20
CA ASN A 64 -0.66 2.50 8.19
C ASN A 64 0.87 2.50 8.34
N TRP A 65 1.52 1.36 8.03
CA TRP A 65 2.97 1.26 8.14
C TRP A 65 3.64 2.14 7.09
N PRO A 66 4.74 2.82 7.45
CA PRO A 66 5.54 3.56 6.48
C PRO A 66 6.10 2.59 5.42
N PHE A 67 6.26 3.09 4.19
CA PHE A 67 6.97 2.34 3.17
C PHE A 67 8.47 2.32 3.48
N GLY A 68 9.10 1.17 3.26
CA GLY A 68 10.54 0.97 3.44
C GLY A 68 10.96 -0.44 3.09
N GLU A 69 12.24 -0.63 2.78
CA GLU A 69 12.81 -1.96 2.54
C GLU A 69 12.76 -2.81 3.82
N VAL A 70 12.24 -4.04 3.69
CA VAL A 70 12.10 -4.97 4.81
C VAL A 70 13.38 -5.79 4.94
N GLY A 71 14.05 -5.69 6.09
CA GLY A 71 15.22 -6.51 6.41
C GLY A 71 14.85 -7.90 6.93
N THR A 72 13.75 -8.02 7.66
CA THR A 72 13.21 -9.31 8.14
C THR A 72 11.70 -9.34 8.00
N SER A 73 11.19 -10.20 7.12
CA SER A 73 9.76 -10.28 6.82
C SER A 73 8.99 -11.12 7.85
N THR A 74 7.82 -10.61 8.23
CA THR A 74 6.78 -11.35 8.98
C THR A 74 5.65 -11.80 8.07
N TYR A 75 5.54 -11.20 6.88
CA TYR A 75 4.59 -11.57 5.83
C TYR A 75 5.18 -11.21 4.46
N VAL A 76 4.88 -12.04 3.47
CA VAL A 76 5.20 -11.82 2.06
C VAL A 76 3.94 -12.16 1.27
N SER A 77 3.47 -11.23 0.44
CA SER A 77 2.31 -11.47 -0.41
C SER A 77 2.65 -12.40 -1.58
N SER A 78 1.63 -12.96 -2.22
CA SER A 78 1.80 -13.80 -3.41
C SER A 78 2.54 -13.10 -4.56
N ASN A 79 2.40 -11.76 -4.66
CA ASN A 79 3.10 -10.95 -5.65
C ASN A 79 4.47 -10.42 -5.19
N GLY A 80 4.89 -10.66 -3.93
CA GLY A 80 6.24 -10.35 -3.45
C GLY A 80 6.38 -9.07 -2.61
N SER A 81 5.29 -8.34 -2.34
CA SER A 81 5.31 -7.26 -1.34
C SER A 81 5.55 -7.84 0.05
N LYS A 82 6.21 -7.09 0.94
CA LYS A 82 6.62 -7.60 2.26
C LYS A 82 6.14 -6.69 3.38
N LEU A 83 5.85 -7.29 4.53
CA LEU A 83 5.67 -6.59 5.79
C LEU A 83 6.69 -7.16 6.78
N GLY A 84 7.35 -6.30 7.53
CA GLY A 84 8.29 -6.75 8.54
C GLY A 84 9.12 -5.64 9.16
N GLN A 85 10.20 -6.03 9.83
CA GLN A 85 11.14 -5.07 10.41
C GLN A 85 11.96 -4.39 9.33
N ALA A 86 12.14 -3.09 9.49
CA ALA A 86 12.92 -2.23 8.61
C ALA A 86 14.35 -2.77 8.42
N SER A 87 14.85 -2.68 7.19
CA SER A 87 16.26 -2.89 6.89
C SER A 87 17.12 -1.91 7.69
N THR A 88 18.22 -2.40 8.27
CA THR A 88 19.16 -1.56 9.03
C THR A 88 19.79 -0.45 8.18
N ALA A 89 19.81 -0.61 6.85
CA ALA A 89 20.29 0.39 5.91
C ALA A 89 19.44 1.67 5.88
N LEU A 90 18.17 1.60 6.31
CA LEU A 90 17.27 2.77 6.32
C LEU A 90 17.56 3.75 7.47
N GLY A 91 18.34 3.34 8.49
CA GLY A 91 18.50 4.14 9.71
C GLY A 91 17.21 4.32 10.52
N TYR A 92 16.13 3.61 10.15
CA TYR A 92 14.84 3.59 10.84
C TYR A 92 14.67 2.24 11.54
N SER A 93 14.18 2.27 12.78
CA SER A 93 13.82 1.07 13.54
C SER A 93 12.31 1.01 13.71
N GLY A 94 11.70 -0.06 13.21
CA GLY A 94 10.26 -0.29 13.30
C GLY A 94 9.73 -1.17 12.19
N THR A 95 8.42 -1.38 12.19
CA THR A 95 7.72 -2.11 11.13
C THR A 95 7.54 -1.24 9.90
N VAL A 96 7.83 -1.78 8.73
CA VAL A 96 7.65 -1.14 7.41
C VAL A 96 6.94 -2.11 6.46
N PHE A 97 6.31 -1.54 5.43
CA PHE A 97 5.80 -2.29 4.29
C PHE A 97 6.68 -2.01 3.06
N GLU A 98 7.10 -3.05 2.35
CA GLU A 98 7.88 -2.94 1.12
C GLU A 98 7.01 -3.37 -0.08
N PRO A 99 6.56 -2.45 -0.94
CA PRO A 99 5.94 -2.83 -2.20
C PRO A 99 6.98 -3.45 -3.13
N ILE A 100 6.53 -4.22 -4.13
CA ILE A 100 7.43 -4.73 -5.17
C ILE A 100 8.16 -3.60 -5.91
N ASP A 101 9.34 -3.91 -6.44
CA ASP A 101 10.25 -2.93 -7.03
C ASP A 101 9.58 -2.11 -8.15
N GLU A 102 8.70 -2.75 -8.94
CA GLU A 102 7.99 -2.10 -10.04
C GLU A 102 7.06 -0.98 -9.59
N PHE A 103 6.55 -1.03 -8.35
CA PHE A 103 5.64 -0.01 -7.80
C PHE A 103 6.32 0.95 -6.82
N LYS A 104 7.57 0.70 -6.40
CA LYS A 104 8.30 1.59 -5.48
C LYS A 104 8.36 3.02 -6.00
N GLY A 105 8.61 3.19 -7.30
CA GLY A 105 8.63 4.52 -7.94
C GLY A 105 7.28 5.23 -7.93
N ASP A 106 6.18 4.50 -8.15
CA ASP A 106 4.82 5.05 -8.17
C ASP A 106 4.42 5.55 -6.77
N PHE A 107 4.65 4.72 -5.75
CA PHE A 107 4.39 5.08 -4.36
C PHE A 107 5.26 6.24 -3.88
N ALA A 108 6.54 6.30 -4.28
CA ALA A 108 7.41 7.42 -3.95
C ALA A 108 6.88 8.74 -4.55
N ARG A 109 6.45 8.74 -5.81
CA ARG A 109 5.87 9.94 -6.45
C ARG A 109 4.55 10.35 -5.81
N ALA A 110 3.67 9.41 -5.48
CA ALA A 110 2.43 9.70 -4.76
C ALA A 110 2.72 10.30 -3.36
N TYR A 111 3.74 9.78 -2.65
CA TYR A 111 4.19 10.33 -1.37
C TYR A 111 4.69 11.77 -1.50
N PHE A 112 5.60 12.03 -2.43
CA PHE A 112 6.14 13.38 -2.64
C PHE A 112 5.09 14.36 -3.17
N TYR A 113 4.13 13.88 -3.95
CA TYR A 113 2.96 14.67 -4.33
C TYR A 113 2.15 15.06 -3.10
N MET A 114 1.78 14.10 -2.26
CA MET A 114 0.95 14.37 -1.08
C MET A 114 1.63 15.29 -0.07
N ALA A 115 2.94 15.11 0.14
CA ALA A 115 3.76 16.06 0.88
C ALA A 115 3.67 17.43 0.21
N THR A 116 4.25 17.64 -0.97
CA THR A 116 4.34 18.97 -1.61
C THR A 116 3.00 19.67 -1.85
N ARG A 117 1.92 18.93 -2.14
CA ARG A 117 0.60 19.51 -2.45
C ARG A 117 -0.10 20.05 -1.22
N TYR A 118 0.10 19.40 -0.08
CA TYR A 118 -0.64 19.66 1.16
C TYR A 118 0.25 20.17 2.29
N GLU A 119 1.57 20.05 2.16
CA GLU A 119 2.67 20.58 3.00
C GLU A 119 3.97 20.83 2.19
#